data_AF-A0A2S8NX92-F1
#
_entry.id   AF-A0A2S8NX92-F1
#
_cell.length_a   1.000
_cell.length_b   1.000
_cell.length_c   1.000
_cell.angle_alpha   90.00
_cell.angle_beta   90.00
_cell.angle_gamma   90.00
#
_symmetry.space_group_name_H-M   'P 1'
#
loop_
_entity.id
_entity.type
_entity.pdbx_description
1 polymer ?
#
loop_
_entity_poly.entity_id
_entity_poly.type
_entity_poly.pdbx_seq_one_letter_code
_entity_poly.pdbx_strand_id
1 'polypeptide(L)'
;MNGRENKSTFKLASRLCITVTILSSLIWLSGEVEAADSTPKKVTTVEQDFAVKEVLKGDVNGDGVISSGDALLVTKHIKGTITLTPEQIKAADMNNDGLIDKTDSGSIMDIFLGITIPTSKLLEIPKGLKMEILNHTSINLSWDTLKEVNKDVTGFSIYQDNVLIGTTNETRYLVNSLDPQKRYYTFTIRSKNNAGDESQPSISMIRFKKNPKGDVNGDGVITPEDALLVTKHIEGILTLTPEQINIADMNNNGLIDQTDSQSIMNIHFGITPISKPLEIPKGLKIETSNFGSVELSWDALQESNNDTIVFLIYKDDVFYGGTNRTSFETLWLDPEKEHTFTIRSKDMAGNESGPSNSVKKAALKKYTYTYNSAGRLTSIVFLSGKKIVYTYDANGNLIKTTITNP
;
A
#
# COMPACT_ATOMS: atom_id res chain seq x y z
N MET A 1 17.63 1.17 64.06
CA MET A 1 19.05 0.94 64.41
C MET A 1 19.81 0.49 63.16
N ASN A 2 21.08 0.88 63.01
CA ASN A 2 21.85 0.69 61.77
C ASN A 2 22.53 -0.68 61.65
N GLY A 3 22.58 -1.20 60.42
CA GLY A 3 23.55 -2.16 59.86
C GLY A 3 23.37 -2.15 58.33
N ARG A 4 24.36 -1.85 57.46
CA ARG A 4 25.66 -2.52 57.18
C ARG A 4 25.45 -3.99 56.78
N GLU A 5 26.07 -4.60 55.76
CA GLU A 5 27.10 -4.21 54.75
C GLU A 5 27.20 -5.36 53.69
N ASN A 6 27.81 -5.34 52.48
CA ASN A 6 28.48 -4.35 51.59
C ASN A 6 28.65 -4.97 50.16
N LYS A 7 29.13 -4.20 49.14
CA LYS A 7 29.80 -4.66 47.88
C LYS A 7 28.95 -5.42 46.81
N SER A 8 29.22 -5.41 45.49
CA SER A 8 30.20 -4.67 44.64
C SER A 8 29.94 -4.81 43.11
N THR A 9 30.18 -3.72 42.36
CA THR A 9 30.74 -3.62 40.98
C THR A 9 30.08 -4.16 39.68
N PHE A 10 30.06 -3.24 38.68
CA PHE A 10 30.35 -3.36 37.23
C PHE A 10 29.26 -3.57 36.14
N LYS A 11 29.27 -2.62 35.16
CA LYS A 11 28.85 -2.69 33.73
C LYS A 11 27.32 -2.84 33.45
N LEU A 12 26.73 -2.31 32.37
CA LEU A 12 27.21 -1.49 31.24
C LEU A 12 26.07 -0.61 30.66
N ALA A 13 26.45 0.38 29.84
CA ALA A 13 25.68 0.99 28.74
C ALA A 13 24.41 1.81 29.05
N SER A 14 24.40 3.05 28.55
CA SER A 14 23.23 3.94 28.53
C SER A 14 23.16 4.68 27.21
N ARG A 15 21.94 4.76 26.66
CA ARG A 15 21.41 5.76 25.71
C ARG A 15 22.04 5.83 24.30
N LEU A 16 21.14 5.87 23.32
CA LEU A 16 21.32 6.71 22.14
C LEU A 16 19.98 7.33 21.74
N CYS A 17 19.85 8.64 21.94
CA CYS A 17 18.80 9.48 21.36
C CYS A 17 19.55 10.69 20.82
N ILE A 18 19.53 10.90 19.50
CA ILE A 18 20.35 11.91 18.82
C ILE A 18 19.45 13.06 18.39
N THR A 19 19.57 14.18 19.11
CA THR A 19 19.34 15.52 18.57
C THR A 19 20.68 16.05 18.08
N VAL A 20 20.75 16.48 16.81
CA VAL A 20 21.94 17.16 16.27
C VAL A 20 21.75 18.67 16.38
N THR A 21 22.55 19.30 17.24
CA THR A 21 22.66 20.76 17.31
C THR A 21 23.70 21.25 16.32
N ILE A 22 23.38 22.27 15.53
CA ILE A 22 24.31 22.89 14.57
C ILE A 22 25.42 23.62 15.34
N LEU A 23 26.68 23.38 14.97
CA LEU A 23 27.83 24.08 15.52
C LEU A 23 28.54 24.88 14.41
N SER A 24 28.55 26.19 14.59
CA SER A 24 29.27 27.17 13.77
C SER A 24 30.79 27.03 13.91
N SER A 25 31.53 27.19 12.81
CA SER A 25 32.97 27.47 12.86
C SER A 25 33.32 28.58 11.87
N LEU A 26 33.82 29.68 12.43
CA LEU A 26 34.34 30.85 11.72
C LEU A 26 35.87 30.73 11.69
N ILE A 27 36.51 30.81 10.53
CA ILE A 27 37.98 30.91 10.40
C ILE A 27 38.30 31.99 9.35
N TRP A 28 39.27 32.85 9.65
CA TRP A 28 39.80 33.90 8.77
C TRP A 28 41.33 34.02 8.98
N LEU A 29 42.00 34.69 8.02
CA LEU A 29 43.46 34.84 7.84
C LEU A 29 44.18 33.57 7.38
N SER A 30 45.18 33.62 6.46
CA SER A 30 45.74 34.74 5.69
C SER A 30 46.62 34.21 4.53
N GLY A 31 46.73 34.91 3.39
CA GLY A 31 47.70 34.60 2.33
C GLY A 31 47.45 35.35 1.02
N GLU A 32 48.52 35.84 0.38
CA GLU A 32 48.50 36.77 -0.77
C GLU A 32 48.48 36.12 -2.17
N VAL A 33 48.51 36.98 -3.20
CA VAL A 33 48.09 36.77 -4.60
C VAL A 33 49.13 36.06 -5.50
N GLU A 34 48.60 35.53 -6.62
CA GLU A 34 49.24 35.09 -7.89
C GLU A 34 50.02 33.76 -7.91
N ALA A 35 50.13 33.04 -9.04
CA ALA A 35 49.69 33.31 -10.43
C ALA A 35 48.93 32.11 -11.07
N ALA A 36 48.64 32.16 -12.38
CA ALA A 36 47.90 31.12 -13.12
C ALA A 36 48.78 29.99 -13.69
N ASP A 37 48.25 28.76 -13.69
CA ASP A 37 48.62 27.70 -14.64
C ASP A 37 47.34 26.97 -15.12
N SER A 38 47.31 26.63 -16.42
CA SER A 38 46.12 26.22 -17.15
C SER A 38 46.14 24.72 -17.46
N THR A 39 45.38 23.94 -16.67
CA THR A 39 45.01 22.57 -17.03
C THR A 39 43.50 22.36 -16.80
N PRO A 40 42.78 21.72 -17.75
CA PRO A 40 41.35 21.47 -17.58
C PRO A 40 41.14 20.36 -16.55
N LYS A 41 40.81 20.74 -15.31
CA LYS A 41 40.32 19.79 -14.30
C LYS A 41 39.06 19.13 -14.84
N LYS A 42 39.12 17.80 -14.98
CA LYS A 42 37.98 16.95 -15.32
C LYS A 42 36.81 17.30 -14.39
N VAL A 43 35.76 17.91 -14.95
CA VAL A 43 34.52 18.17 -14.21
C VAL A 43 33.84 16.84 -13.99
N THR A 44 34.18 16.20 -12.87
CA THR A 44 33.36 15.14 -12.31
C THR A 44 32.11 15.82 -11.77
N THR A 45 31.07 15.89 -12.59
CA THR A 45 29.71 16.15 -12.11
C THR A 45 29.40 15.02 -11.14
N VAL A 46 29.54 15.30 -9.84
CA VAL A 46 28.91 14.49 -8.83
C VAL A 46 27.43 14.82 -8.94
N GLU A 47 26.70 13.98 -9.68
CA GLU A 47 25.25 13.93 -9.54
C GLU A 47 24.98 13.46 -8.12
N GLN A 48 24.93 14.43 -7.22
CA GLN A 48 24.46 14.24 -5.87
C GLN A 48 22.97 13.93 -6.04
N ASP A 49 22.65 12.65 -5.82
CA ASP A 49 21.31 12.07 -6.00
C ASP A 49 20.34 12.75 -5.01
N PHE A 50 19.84 13.91 -5.41
CA PHE A 50 18.80 14.63 -4.70
C PHE A 50 17.54 13.80 -4.87
N ALA A 51 17.27 12.96 -3.86
CA ALA A 51 15.98 12.31 -3.68
C ALA A 51 14.89 13.36 -3.94
N VAL A 52 14.19 13.20 -5.07
CA VAL A 52 13.16 14.13 -5.49
C VAL A 52 12.06 14.02 -4.46
N LYS A 53 12.02 14.97 -3.52
CA LYS A 53 10.93 15.09 -2.55
C LYS A 53 9.67 15.28 -3.39
N GLU A 54 8.84 14.25 -3.49
CA GLU A 54 7.62 14.30 -4.26
C GLU A 54 6.78 15.48 -3.76
N VAL A 55 6.49 16.40 -4.68
CA VAL A 55 5.70 17.58 -4.39
C VAL A 55 4.24 17.15 -4.40
N LEU A 56 3.61 17.14 -3.23
CA LEU A 56 2.20 16.81 -3.10
C LEU A 56 1.36 17.89 -3.81
N LYS A 57 0.70 17.52 -4.91
CA LYS A 57 -0.21 18.44 -5.61
C LYS A 57 -1.33 18.92 -4.69
N GLY A 58 -1.59 20.22 -4.72
CA GLY A 58 -2.52 20.93 -3.86
C GLY A 58 -1.98 21.34 -2.49
N ASP A 59 -0.85 20.79 -2.05
CA ASP A 59 -0.11 21.27 -0.87
C ASP A 59 0.92 22.32 -1.32
N VAL A 60 0.44 23.56 -1.44
CA VAL A 60 1.22 24.69 -1.97
C VAL A 60 2.12 25.29 -0.88
N ASN A 61 1.78 25.09 0.39
CA ASN A 61 2.59 25.58 1.51
C ASN A 61 3.68 24.57 1.96
N GLY A 62 3.51 23.28 1.68
CA GLY A 62 4.47 22.21 1.93
C GLY A 62 4.37 21.57 3.33
N ASP A 63 3.24 21.75 4.05
CA ASP A 63 3.00 21.19 5.39
C ASP A 63 2.47 19.75 5.38
N GLY A 64 2.19 19.19 4.21
CA GLY A 64 1.64 17.84 4.00
C GLY A 64 0.12 17.76 4.01
N VAL A 65 -0.61 18.88 4.05
CA VAL A 65 -2.07 18.92 4.14
C VAL A 65 -2.67 19.89 3.12
N ILE A 66 -3.46 19.36 2.18
CA ILE A 66 -4.21 20.18 1.21
C ILE A 66 -5.29 20.97 1.94
N SER A 67 -5.18 22.30 1.96
CA SER A 67 -6.06 23.17 2.74
C SER A 67 -6.64 24.37 1.95
N SER A 68 -7.66 25.03 2.51
CA SER A 68 -8.09 26.35 2.02
C SER A 68 -6.99 27.43 2.11
N GLY A 69 -5.93 27.22 2.88
CA GLY A 69 -4.73 28.06 2.89
C GLY A 69 -3.95 27.98 1.58
N ASP A 70 -3.88 26.79 0.98
CA ASP A 70 -3.15 26.53 -0.27
C ASP A 70 -3.88 27.13 -1.48
N ALA A 71 -5.20 26.93 -1.54
CA ALA A 71 -6.06 27.61 -2.51
C ALA A 71 -5.97 29.15 -2.40
N LEU A 72 -5.75 29.67 -1.19
CA LEU A 72 -5.52 31.09 -0.95
C LEU A 72 -4.12 31.55 -1.41
N LEU A 73 -3.07 30.73 -1.31
CA LEU A 73 -1.75 31.03 -1.89
C LEU A 73 -1.83 31.16 -3.40
N VAL A 74 -2.48 30.20 -4.08
CA VAL A 74 -2.72 30.25 -5.53
C VAL A 74 -3.50 31.52 -5.91
N THR A 75 -4.58 31.83 -5.19
CA THR A 75 -5.39 33.04 -5.42
C THR A 75 -4.61 34.34 -5.20
N LYS A 76 -3.66 34.38 -4.26
CA LYS A 76 -2.76 35.52 -4.03
C LYS A 76 -1.73 35.67 -5.16
N HIS A 77 -1.23 34.56 -5.69
CA HIS A 77 -0.29 34.53 -6.80
C HIS A 77 -0.91 35.07 -8.09
N ILE A 78 -2.11 34.60 -8.44
CA ILE A 78 -2.89 35.09 -9.60
C ILE A 78 -3.14 36.60 -9.54
N LYS A 79 -3.32 37.15 -8.32
CA LYS A 79 -3.49 38.59 -8.10
C LYS A 79 -2.18 39.39 -8.05
N GLY A 80 -1.03 38.75 -8.30
CA GLY A 80 0.30 39.39 -8.25
C GLY A 80 0.73 39.84 -6.85
N THR A 81 0.11 39.32 -5.78
CA THR A 81 0.40 39.75 -4.40
C THR A 81 1.48 38.90 -3.71
N ILE A 82 1.80 37.73 -4.27
CA ILE A 82 2.94 36.88 -3.89
C ILE A 82 3.55 36.20 -5.13
N THR A 83 4.79 35.74 -5.01
CA THR A 83 5.46 34.88 -5.99
C THR A 83 5.68 33.50 -5.37
N LEU A 84 5.32 32.44 -6.07
CA LEU A 84 5.52 31.03 -5.64
C LEU A 84 6.90 30.52 -6.09
N THR A 85 7.48 29.56 -5.38
CA THR A 85 8.71 28.86 -5.84
C THR A 85 8.41 27.87 -6.97
N PRO A 86 9.41 27.38 -7.73
CA PRO A 86 9.19 26.38 -8.78
C PRO A 86 8.52 25.08 -8.29
N GLU A 87 8.78 24.68 -7.04
CA GLU A 87 8.16 23.52 -6.39
C GLU A 87 6.69 23.82 -6.05
N GLN A 88 6.42 25.01 -5.51
CA GLN A 88 5.06 25.45 -5.22
C GLN A 88 4.22 25.67 -6.48
N ILE A 89 4.83 26.05 -7.60
CA ILE A 89 4.18 26.11 -8.92
C ILE A 89 3.76 24.70 -9.37
N LYS A 90 4.63 23.69 -9.21
CA LYS A 90 4.27 22.28 -9.49
C LYS A 90 3.19 21.73 -8.56
N ALA A 91 3.15 22.20 -7.30
CA ALA A 91 2.08 21.86 -6.36
C ALA A 91 0.76 22.55 -6.73
N ALA A 92 0.84 23.80 -7.20
CA ALA A 92 -0.30 24.66 -7.48
C ALA A 92 -0.95 24.37 -8.84
N ASP A 93 -0.19 24.03 -9.88
CA ASP A 93 -0.73 23.56 -11.16
C ASP A 93 -1.43 22.21 -10.91
N MET A 94 -2.76 22.20 -10.88
CA MET A 94 -3.54 21.01 -10.57
C MET A 94 -3.84 20.17 -11.82
N ASN A 95 -3.94 20.81 -12.99
CA ASN A 95 -4.41 20.17 -14.24
C ASN A 95 -3.26 19.78 -15.22
N ASN A 96 -2.02 20.18 -14.94
CA ASN A 96 -0.81 20.08 -15.76
C ASN A 96 -0.83 20.90 -17.07
N ASP A 97 -1.55 22.02 -17.13
CA ASP A 97 -1.55 22.88 -18.32
C ASP A 97 -0.38 23.90 -18.35
N GLY A 98 0.39 24.01 -17.27
CA GLY A 98 1.55 24.90 -17.15
C GLY A 98 1.21 26.35 -16.85
N LEU A 99 -0.06 26.67 -16.60
CA LEU A 99 -0.52 27.96 -16.08
C LEU A 99 -0.91 27.80 -14.60
N ILE A 100 -1.08 28.93 -13.90
CA ILE A 100 -1.59 28.95 -12.53
C ILE A 100 -2.78 29.91 -12.52
N ASP A 101 -3.99 29.36 -12.47
CA ASP A 101 -5.23 30.14 -12.60
C ASP A 101 -6.35 29.74 -11.60
N LYS A 102 -7.54 30.30 -11.81
CA LYS A 102 -8.68 30.10 -10.89
C LYS A 102 -9.18 28.64 -10.88
N THR A 103 -8.91 27.88 -11.93
CA THR A 103 -9.19 26.44 -12.06
C THR A 103 -8.36 25.66 -11.06
N ASP A 104 -7.11 26.06 -10.82
CA ASP A 104 -6.22 25.46 -9.85
C ASP A 104 -6.64 25.74 -8.42
N SER A 105 -6.83 27.02 -8.07
CA SER A 105 -7.30 27.37 -6.72
C SER A 105 -8.70 26.81 -6.43
N GLY A 106 -9.54 26.70 -7.46
CA GLY A 106 -10.79 25.96 -7.44
C GLY A 106 -10.56 24.47 -7.12
N SER A 107 -9.69 23.79 -7.87
CA SER A 107 -9.40 22.36 -7.69
C SER A 107 -8.78 22.04 -6.33
N ILE A 108 -7.90 22.88 -5.80
CA ILE A 108 -7.33 22.73 -4.44
C ILE A 108 -8.43 22.91 -3.38
N MET A 109 -9.27 23.94 -3.54
CA MET A 109 -10.39 24.19 -2.64
C MET A 109 -11.41 23.05 -2.71
N ASP A 110 -11.68 22.52 -3.90
CA ASP A 110 -12.58 21.42 -4.12
C ASP A 110 -12.00 20.09 -3.58
N ILE A 111 -10.68 19.86 -3.59
CA ILE A 111 -10.06 18.72 -2.88
C ILE A 111 -10.18 18.90 -1.36
N PHE A 112 -9.86 20.09 -0.83
CA PHE A 112 -9.99 20.41 0.59
C PHE A 112 -11.43 20.26 1.12
N LEU A 113 -12.42 20.62 0.30
CA LEU A 113 -13.84 20.55 0.63
C LEU A 113 -14.48 19.20 0.28
N GLY A 114 -13.80 18.36 -0.50
CA GLY A 114 -14.30 17.09 -1.01
C GLY A 114 -15.39 17.25 -2.08
N ILE A 115 -15.01 17.79 -3.24
CA ILE A 115 -15.87 18.11 -4.38
C ILE A 115 -15.27 17.57 -5.69
N THR A 116 -13.97 17.71 -5.93
CA THR A 116 -13.29 17.19 -7.13
C THR A 116 -12.54 15.91 -6.83
N ILE A 117 -13.03 14.79 -7.40
CA ILE A 117 -12.15 13.64 -7.66
C ILE A 117 -11.21 14.08 -8.80
N PRO A 118 -9.89 13.91 -8.70
CA PRO A 118 -9.04 14.01 -9.88
C PRO A 118 -9.57 13.00 -10.91
N THR A 119 -9.88 13.46 -12.13
CA THR A 119 -10.53 12.62 -13.15
C THR A 119 -9.59 11.63 -13.82
N SER A 120 -8.67 11.04 -13.04
CA SER A 120 -7.98 9.82 -13.44
C SER A 120 -8.99 8.68 -13.45
N LYS A 121 -9.31 8.22 -14.67
CA LYS A 121 -10.19 7.08 -14.90
C LYS A 121 -9.56 5.85 -14.25
N LEU A 122 -10.27 5.25 -13.28
CA LEU A 122 -9.81 4.05 -12.57
C LEU A 122 -9.35 2.97 -13.58
N LEU A 123 -8.05 2.71 -13.60
CA LEU A 123 -7.44 1.74 -14.51
C LEU A 123 -7.90 0.33 -14.16
N GLU A 124 -8.07 -0.52 -15.17
CA GLU A 124 -8.52 -1.90 -14.94
C GLU A 124 -7.47 -2.69 -14.16
N ILE A 125 -7.91 -3.34 -13.09
CA ILE A 125 -7.06 -4.25 -12.31
C ILE A 125 -6.79 -5.51 -13.15
N PRO A 126 -5.52 -5.94 -13.32
CA PRO A 126 -5.19 -7.21 -13.96
C PRO A 126 -5.86 -8.41 -13.27
N LYS A 127 -6.47 -9.29 -14.07
CA LYS A 127 -7.22 -10.47 -13.63
C LYS A 127 -6.53 -11.75 -14.11
N GLY A 128 -6.89 -12.88 -13.50
CA GLY A 128 -6.38 -14.19 -13.91
C GLY A 128 -4.86 -14.34 -13.80
N LEU A 129 -4.24 -13.64 -12.84
CA LEU A 129 -2.81 -13.78 -12.55
C LEU A 129 -2.46 -15.26 -12.31
N LYS A 130 -1.47 -15.74 -13.04
CA LYS A 130 -0.91 -17.09 -13.01
C LYS A 130 0.61 -17.01 -12.80
N MET A 131 1.15 -18.02 -12.12
CA MET A 131 2.58 -18.22 -11.89
C MET A 131 2.96 -19.57 -12.48
N GLU A 132 4.01 -19.58 -13.28
CA GLU A 132 4.64 -20.78 -13.82
C GLU A 132 6.07 -20.81 -13.27
N ILE A 133 6.37 -21.81 -12.43
CA ILE A 133 7.70 -21.96 -11.84
C ILE A 133 8.61 -22.59 -12.89
N LEU A 134 9.63 -21.84 -13.31
CA LEU A 134 10.61 -22.31 -14.30
C LEU A 134 11.76 -23.05 -13.63
N ASN A 135 12.23 -22.56 -12.48
CA ASN A 135 13.26 -23.19 -11.66
C ASN A 135 13.32 -22.56 -10.24
N HIS A 136 14.35 -22.91 -9.46
CA HIS A 136 14.52 -22.43 -8.08
C HIS A 136 14.86 -20.93 -7.95
N THR A 137 15.28 -20.23 -9.01
CA THR A 137 15.55 -18.77 -9.03
C THR A 137 14.66 -17.97 -10.00
N SER A 138 13.83 -18.61 -10.82
CA SER A 138 13.04 -17.95 -11.90
C SER A 138 11.57 -18.37 -11.98
N ILE A 139 10.69 -17.41 -12.27
CA ILE A 139 9.24 -17.58 -12.44
C ILE A 139 8.74 -16.74 -13.61
N ASN A 140 7.83 -17.31 -14.40
CA ASN A 140 7.05 -16.59 -15.39
C ASN A 140 5.69 -16.18 -14.77
N LEU A 141 5.41 -14.89 -14.71
CA LEU A 141 4.11 -14.32 -14.36
C LEU A 141 3.31 -14.09 -15.64
N SER A 142 2.01 -14.40 -15.64
CA SER A 142 1.10 -14.05 -16.73
C SER A 142 -0.28 -13.67 -16.21
N TRP A 143 -1.01 -12.84 -16.93
CA TRP A 143 -2.37 -12.42 -16.58
C TRP A 143 -3.24 -12.29 -17.82
N ASP A 144 -4.55 -12.23 -17.61
CA ASP A 144 -5.51 -12.11 -18.71
C ASP A 144 -5.38 -10.74 -19.38
N THR A 145 -5.63 -10.68 -20.70
CA THR A 145 -5.69 -9.42 -21.42
C THR A 145 -6.85 -8.56 -20.91
N LEU A 146 -6.57 -7.26 -20.70
CA LEU A 146 -7.61 -6.31 -20.34
C LEU A 146 -8.62 -6.16 -21.49
N LYS A 147 -9.86 -5.84 -21.16
CA LYS A 147 -10.88 -5.57 -22.18
C LYS A 147 -10.61 -4.19 -22.81
N GLU A 148 -10.88 -4.03 -24.11
CA GLU A 148 -10.59 -2.80 -24.89
C GLU A 148 -11.23 -1.49 -24.36
N VAL A 149 -12.02 -1.56 -23.29
CA VAL A 149 -12.66 -0.44 -22.59
C VAL A 149 -11.64 0.53 -21.97
N ASN A 150 -10.41 0.06 -21.70
CA ASN A 150 -9.36 0.80 -20.98
C ASN A 150 -8.16 1.16 -21.86
N LYS A 151 -8.42 1.86 -22.98
CA LYS A 151 -7.43 2.42 -23.93
C LYS A 151 -6.34 3.32 -23.30
N ASP A 152 -6.50 3.67 -22.04
CA ASP A 152 -5.61 4.53 -21.26
C ASP A 152 -4.50 3.73 -20.55
N VAL A 153 -4.65 2.40 -20.41
CA VAL A 153 -3.58 1.52 -19.91
C VAL A 153 -2.54 1.33 -21.00
N THR A 154 -1.30 1.71 -20.69
CA THR A 154 -0.16 1.64 -21.62
C THR A 154 0.93 0.67 -21.18
N GLY A 155 0.80 0.09 -19.99
CA GLY A 155 1.58 -1.06 -19.55
C GLY A 155 1.19 -1.53 -18.16
N PHE A 156 2.08 -2.27 -17.52
CA PHE A 156 1.90 -2.88 -16.21
C PHE A 156 3.15 -2.68 -15.34
N SER A 157 2.94 -2.51 -14.04
CA SER A 157 3.97 -2.47 -13.00
C SER A 157 3.93 -3.76 -12.19
N ILE A 158 5.09 -4.39 -11.99
CA ILE A 158 5.22 -5.68 -11.30
C ILE A 158 5.89 -5.46 -9.95
N TYR A 159 5.20 -5.86 -8.89
CA TYR A 159 5.66 -5.75 -7.52
C TYR A 159 5.98 -7.12 -6.96
N GLN A 160 7.13 -7.23 -6.30
CA GLN A 160 7.54 -8.37 -5.48
C GLN A 160 7.66 -7.91 -4.04
N ASP A 161 6.92 -8.54 -3.12
CA ASP A 161 6.87 -8.18 -1.70
C ASP A 161 6.54 -6.69 -1.47
N ASN A 162 5.68 -6.13 -2.34
CA ASN A 162 5.31 -4.71 -2.42
C ASN A 162 6.45 -3.75 -2.83
N VAL A 163 7.57 -4.25 -3.37
CA VAL A 163 8.63 -3.46 -4.00
C VAL A 163 8.51 -3.59 -5.52
N LEU A 164 8.55 -2.46 -6.25
CA LEU A 164 8.53 -2.46 -7.72
C LEU A 164 9.81 -3.13 -8.25
N ILE A 165 9.67 -4.23 -9.00
CA ILE A 165 10.80 -4.96 -9.61
C ILE A 165 10.93 -4.73 -11.13
N GLY A 166 9.95 -4.05 -11.75
CA GLY A 166 10.01 -3.66 -13.15
C GLY A 166 8.64 -3.34 -13.74
N THR A 167 8.64 -3.00 -15.02
CA THR A 167 7.41 -2.74 -15.79
C THR A 167 7.49 -3.39 -17.16
N THR A 168 6.34 -3.67 -17.77
CA THR A 168 6.23 -4.30 -19.10
C THR A 168 4.97 -3.81 -19.81
N ASN A 169 4.95 -3.91 -21.14
CA ASN A 169 3.75 -3.64 -21.95
C ASN A 169 3.08 -4.94 -22.43
N GLU A 170 3.69 -6.10 -22.15
CA GLU A 170 3.11 -7.42 -22.43
C GLU A 170 2.28 -7.92 -21.23
N THR A 171 1.38 -8.89 -21.42
CA THR A 171 0.62 -9.53 -20.32
C THR A 171 1.38 -10.67 -19.62
N ARG A 172 2.70 -10.57 -19.58
CA ARG A 172 3.62 -11.51 -18.95
C ARG A 172 4.90 -10.82 -18.46
N TYR A 173 5.54 -11.41 -17.46
CA TYR A 173 6.81 -10.92 -16.91
C TYR A 173 7.67 -12.05 -16.36
N LEU A 174 8.93 -12.12 -16.78
CA LEU A 174 9.91 -13.08 -16.24
C LEU A 174 10.61 -12.47 -15.03
N VAL A 175 10.38 -13.08 -13.86
CA VAL A 175 11.12 -12.78 -12.63
C VAL A 175 12.33 -13.70 -12.56
N ASN A 176 13.52 -13.12 -12.37
CA ASN A 176 14.80 -13.83 -12.27
C ASN A 176 15.50 -13.47 -10.95
N SER A 177 16.56 -14.22 -10.62
CA SER A 177 17.43 -13.94 -9.46
C SER A 177 16.70 -13.94 -8.11
N LEU A 178 15.64 -14.74 -7.98
CA LEU A 178 15.02 -15.01 -6.68
C LEU A 178 16.02 -15.72 -5.77
N ASP A 179 16.16 -15.23 -4.54
CA ASP A 179 16.94 -15.88 -3.49
C ASP A 179 16.33 -17.26 -3.17
N PRO A 180 17.06 -18.37 -3.42
CA PRO A 180 16.57 -19.72 -3.18
C PRO A 180 16.55 -20.10 -1.69
N GLN A 181 16.88 -19.18 -0.77
CA GLN A 181 16.71 -19.37 0.67
C GLN A 181 15.45 -18.68 1.23
N LYS A 182 14.84 -17.74 0.49
CA LYS A 182 13.64 -17.05 0.97
C LYS A 182 12.42 -17.96 0.98
N ARG A 183 11.73 -18.03 2.12
CA ARG A 183 10.60 -18.94 2.38
C ARG A 183 9.38 -18.68 1.48
N TYR A 184 9.12 -17.42 1.13
CA TYR A 184 8.10 -17.05 0.15
C TYR A 184 8.35 -15.67 -0.47
N TYR A 185 7.66 -15.42 -1.57
CA TYR A 185 7.53 -14.14 -2.27
C TYR A 185 6.06 -13.87 -2.54
N THR A 186 5.63 -12.62 -2.47
CA THR A 186 4.32 -12.20 -2.98
C THR A 186 4.45 -11.37 -4.25
N PHE A 187 3.63 -11.67 -5.26
CA PHE A 187 3.58 -10.94 -6.52
C PHE A 187 2.23 -10.27 -6.71
N THR A 188 2.24 -8.99 -7.06
CA THR A 188 1.08 -8.22 -7.49
C THR A 188 1.41 -7.45 -8.76
N ILE A 189 0.41 -7.28 -9.62
CA ILE A 189 0.52 -6.48 -10.84
C ILE A 189 -0.52 -5.37 -10.77
N ARG A 190 -0.11 -4.17 -11.20
CA ARG A 190 -0.97 -3.01 -11.40
C ARG A 190 -0.90 -2.59 -12.86
N SER A 191 -2.01 -2.17 -13.42
CA SER A 191 -2.03 -1.50 -14.72
C SER A 191 -1.58 -0.06 -14.55
N LYS A 192 -0.82 0.48 -15.51
CA LYS A 192 -0.36 1.89 -15.52
C LYS A 192 -0.74 2.62 -16.80
N ASN A 193 -0.89 3.94 -16.72
CA ASN A 193 -1.11 4.83 -17.86
C ASN A 193 0.16 5.65 -18.21
N ASN A 194 0.07 6.52 -19.23
CA ASN A 194 1.16 7.40 -19.62
C ASN A 194 1.45 8.55 -18.64
N ALA A 195 0.53 8.87 -17.73
CA ALA A 195 0.75 9.86 -16.67
C ALA A 195 1.49 9.27 -15.46
N GLY A 196 1.59 7.93 -15.37
CA GLY A 196 2.17 7.22 -14.23
C GLY A 196 1.17 6.77 -13.18
N ASP A 197 -0.13 7.02 -13.36
CA ASP A 197 -1.17 6.52 -12.45
C ASP A 197 -1.22 4.98 -12.50
N GLU A 198 -1.59 4.36 -11.38
CA GLU A 198 -1.72 2.90 -11.26
C GLU A 198 -3.13 2.45 -10.81
N SER A 199 -3.51 1.25 -11.23
CA SER A 199 -4.67 0.55 -10.68
C SER A 199 -4.43 0.09 -9.23
N GLN A 200 -5.50 -0.31 -8.55
CA GLN A 200 -5.40 -1.22 -7.40
C GLN A 200 -4.63 -2.50 -7.77
N PRO A 201 -3.97 -3.18 -6.81
CA PRO A 201 -3.22 -4.39 -7.10
C PRO A 201 -4.16 -5.54 -7.48
N SER A 202 -3.69 -6.40 -8.37
CA SER A 202 -4.27 -7.72 -8.61
C SER A 202 -4.41 -8.52 -7.33
N ILE A 203 -5.13 -9.66 -7.38
CA ILE A 203 -4.98 -10.70 -6.35
C ILE A 203 -3.48 -10.99 -6.20
N SER A 204 -2.98 -10.92 -4.96
CA SER A 204 -1.60 -11.30 -4.66
C SER A 204 -1.43 -12.79 -4.89
N MET A 205 -0.35 -13.21 -5.53
CA MET A 205 0.01 -14.62 -5.63
C MET A 205 1.29 -14.89 -4.87
N ILE A 206 1.30 -15.97 -4.08
CA ILE A 206 2.39 -16.28 -3.15
C ILE A 206 3.19 -17.46 -3.71
N ARG A 207 4.44 -17.22 -4.10
CA ARG A 207 5.41 -18.30 -4.36
C ARG A 207 6.04 -18.69 -3.05
N PHE A 208 5.81 -19.92 -2.61
CA PHE A 208 6.63 -20.52 -1.56
C PHE A 208 7.94 -21.08 -2.12
N LYS A 209 9.00 -21.01 -1.32
CA LYS A 209 9.95 -22.13 -1.25
C LYS A 209 9.42 -23.07 -0.17
N LYS A 210 8.60 -24.02 -0.58
CA LYS A 210 8.15 -25.09 0.30
C LYS A 210 7.72 -26.28 -0.53
N ASN A 211 8.32 -27.42 -0.23
CA ASN A 211 7.78 -28.74 -0.49
C ASN A 211 6.28 -28.71 -0.13
N PRO A 212 5.35 -29.09 -1.03
CA PRO A 212 3.93 -29.09 -0.67
C PRO A 212 3.70 -30.00 0.54
N LYS A 213 2.62 -29.74 1.30
CA LYS A 213 2.35 -30.54 2.50
C LYS A 213 2.10 -32.00 2.06
N GLY A 214 2.90 -32.93 2.57
CA GLY A 214 2.96 -34.32 2.09
C GLY A 214 4.11 -34.67 1.14
N ASP A 215 4.90 -33.69 0.66
CA ASP A 215 6.21 -33.92 0.03
C ASP A 215 7.27 -33.93 1.15
N VAL A 216 7.62 -35.13 1.60
CA VAL A 216 8.51 -35.41 2.74
C VAL A 216 9.95 -35.62 2.25
N ASN A 217 10.13 -36.02 0.98
CA ASN A 217 11.44 -36.23 0.38
C ASN A 217 12.10 -34.91 -0.09
N GLY A 218 11.30 -33.90 -0.44
CA GLY A 218 11.69 -32.57 -0.92
C GLY A 218 11.97 -32.42 -2.41
N ASP A 219 11.38 -33.25 -3.26
CA ASP A 219 11.51 -33.20 -4.72
C ASP A 219 10.49 -32.26 -5.40
N GLY A 220 9.47 -31.80 -4.67
CA GLY A 220 8.41 -30.91 -5.14
C GLY A 220 7.11 -31.61 -5.54
N VAL A 221 7.02 -32.94 -5.46
CA VAL A 221 5.87 -33.75 -5.89
C VAL A 221 5.37 -34.60 -4.72
N ILE A 222 4.04 -34.72 -4.56
CA ILE A 222 3.45 -35.61 -3.55
C ILE A 222 3.29 -37.01 -4.14
N THR A 223 4.00 -37.99 -3.58
CA THR A 223 4.08 -39.36 -4.11
C THR A 223 3.86 -40.43 -3.03
N PRO A 224 3.68 -41.71 -3.43
CA PRO A 224 3.72 -42.84 -2.50
C PRO A 224 5.08 -43.00 -1.79
N GLU A 225 6.15 -42.41 -2.31
CA GLU A 225 7.48 -42.47 -1.73
C GLU A 225 7.56 -41.61 -0.45
N ASP A 226 6.84 -40.48 -0.43
CA ASP A 226 6.67 -39.64 0.76
C ASP A 226 5.83 -40.34 1.84
N ALA A 227 4.72 -40.97 1.44
CA ALA A 227 3.90 -41.79 2.35
C ALA A 227 4.72 -42.93 2.97
N LEU A 228 5.67 -43.49 2.21
CA LEU A 228 6.61 -44.50 2.71
C LEU A 228 7.62 -43.92 3.71
N LEU A 229 8.09 -42.67 3.55
CA LEU A 229 8.93 -41.99 4.55
C LEU A 229 8.16 -41.78 5.87
N VAL A 230 6.89 -41.37 5.79
CA VAL A 230 6.00 -41.26 6.96
C VAL A 230 5.81 -42.62 7.63
N THR A 231 5.54 -43.67 6.86
CA THR A 231 5.34 -45.04 7.39
C THR A 231 6.61 -45.55 8.10
N LYS A 232 7.79 -45.40 7.49
CA LYS A 232 9.07 -45.74 8.11
C LYS A 232 9.36 -44.94 9.38
N HIS A 233 8.83 -43.73 9.50
CA HIS A 233 8.94 -42.94 10.72
C HIS A 233 8.09 -43.51 11.86
N ILE A 234 6.84 -43.85 11.57
CA ILE A 234 5.91 -44.49 12.52
C ILE A 234 6.46 -45.85 12.99
N GLU A 235 7.08 -46.62 12.10
CA GLU A 235 7.73 -47.90 12.40
C GLU A 235 9.08 -47.75 13.16
N GLY A 236 9.58 -46.52 13.36
CA GLY A 236 10.87 -46.27 14.02
C GLY A 236 12.10 -46.64 13.18
N ILE A 237 11.92 -46.92 11.89
CA ILE A 237 12.99 -47.24 10.93
C ILE A 237 13.74 -45.98 10.46
N LEU A 238 13.05 -44.83 10.45
CA LEU A 238 13.57 -43.54 10.01
C LEU A 238 13.24 -42.44 11.02
N THR A 239 14.18 -41.54 11.29
CA THR A 239 13.90 -40.30 12.04
C THR A 239 13.76 -39.14 11.08
N LEU A 240 12.56 -38.57 10.97
CA LEU A 240 12.32 -37.36 10.19
C LEU A 240 12.87 -36.11 10.89
N THR A 241 13.31 -35.13 10.12
CA THR A 241 13.68 -33.81 10.66
C THR A 241 12.43 -33.04 11.15
N PRO A 242 12.58 -32.04 12.04
CA PRO A 242 11.43 -31.22 12.47
C PRO A 242 10.69 -30.52 11.32
N GLU A 243 11.37 -30.17 10.24
CA GLU A 243 10.73 -29.60 9.05
C GLU A 243 9.92 -30.66 8.28
N GLN A 244 10.46 -31.88 8.13
CA GLN A 244 9.75 -33.02 7.57
C GLN A 244 8.55 -33.46 8.42
N ILE A 245 8.64 -33.42 9.74
CA ILE A 245 7.50 -33.68 10.64
C ILE A 245 6.38 -32.66 10.39
N ASN A 246 6.70 -31.37 10.31
CA ASN A 246 5.72 -30.31 10.07
C ASN A 246 5.00 -30.39 8.69
N ILE A 247 5.61 -31.05 7.69
CA ILE A 247 4.98 -31.27 6.38
C ILE A 247 4.39 -32.69 6.24
N ALA A 248 4.79 -33.62 7.09
CA ALA A 248 4.25 -34.99 7.17
C ALA A 248 2.98 -35.07 8.02
N ASP A 249 2.80 -34.29 9.10
CA ASP A 249 1.55 -34.20 9.87
C ASP A 249 0.49 -33.55 8.98
N MET A 250 -0.27 -34.33 8.21
CA MET A 250 -1.18 -33.82 7.18
C MET A 250 -2.37 -33.10 7.78
N ASN A 251 -2.83 -33.53 8.95
CA ASN A 251 -4.06 -33.05 9.57
C ASN A 251 -3.85 -31.91 10.61
N ASN A 252 -2.59 -31.61 10.97
CA ASN A 252 -2.14 -30.63 11.99
C ASN A 252 -2.52 -31.02 13.43
N ASN A 253 -2.59 -32.31 13.78
CA ASN A 253 -2.86 -32.75 15.17
C ASN A 253 -1.59 -32.77 16.06
N GLY A 254 -0.40 -32.53 15.51
CA GLY A 254 0.88 -32.58 16.21
C GLY A 254 1.43 -34.00 16.43
N LEU A 255 0.83 -35.00 15.80
CA LEU A 255 1.27 -36.40 15.77
C LEU A 255 1.59 -36.79 14.32
N ILE A 256 2.39 -37.84 14.15
CA ILE A 256 2.60 -38.48 12.85
C ILE A 256 2.04 -39.88 12.95
N ASP A 257 0.95 -40.14 12.23
CA ASP A 257 0.26 -41.43 12.27
C ASP A 257 -0.19 -41.93 10.88
N GLN A 258 -0.83 -43.10 10.85
CA GLN A 258 -1.20 -43.77 9.61
C GLN A 258 -2.22 -42.96 8.78
N THR A 259 -2.99 -42.08 9.42
CA THR A 259 -3.91 -41.13 8.77
C THR A 259 -3.17 -40.16 7.86
N ASP A 260 -1.95 -39.77 8.23
CA ASP A 260 -1.14 -38.83 7.47
C ASP A 260 -0.55 -39.49 6.23
N SER A 261 0.07 -40.66 6.39
CA SER A 261 0.53 -41.49 5.28
C SER A 261 -0.60 -41.80 4.29
N GLN A 262 -1.79 -42.15 4.80
CA GLN A 262 -2.98 -42.36 3.97
C GLN A 262 -3.47 -41.07 3.30
N SER A 263 -3.33 -39.90 3.95
CA SER A 263 -3.70 -38.61 3.36
C SER A 263 -2.77 -38.21 2.21
N ILE A 264 -1.47 -38.50 2.32
CA ILE A 264 -0.49 -38.34 1.23
C ILE A 264 -0.86 -39.23 0.04
N MET A 265 -1.13 -40.52 0.29
CA MET A 265 -1.60 -41.46 -0.75
C MET A 265 -2.92 -41.01 -1.40
N ASN A 266 -3.85 -40.52 -0.58
CA ASN A 266 -5.14 -40.02 -1.06
C ASN A 266 -4.98 -38.79 -1.97
N ILE A 267 -4.08 -37.85 -1.64
CA ILE A 267 -3.76 -36.71 -2.52
C ILE A 267 -3.17 -37.20 -3.85
N HIS A 268 -2.24 -38.16 -3.81
CA HIS A 268 -1.66 -38.75 -5.02
C HIS A 268 -2.73 -39.40 -5.94
N PHE A 269 -3.77 -40.00 -5.36
CA PHE A 269 -4.91 -40.55 -6.11
C PHE A 269 -6.03 -39.54 -6.41
N GLY A 270 -5.88 -38.26 -6.06
CA GLY A 270 -6.92 -37.22 -6.25
C GLY A 270 -8.14 -37.35 -5.34
N ILE A 271 -8.04 -38.12 -4.26
CA ILE A 271 -9.08 -38.36 -3.25
C ILE A 271 -8.89 -37.37 -2.10
N THR A 272 -9.10 -36.07 -2.33
CA THR A 272 -8.81 -35.05 -1.31
C THR A 272 -9.63 -35.27 -0.03
N PRO A 273 -9.00 -35.37 1.16
CA PRO A 273 -9.71 -35.26 2.43
C PRO A 273 -10.44 -33.92 2.47
N ILE A 274 -11.65 -33.89 3.04
CA ILE A 274 -12.50 -32.70 3.05
C ILE A 274 -11.78 -31.58 3.83
N SER A 275 -11.27 -30.59 3.10
CA SER A 275 -10.59 -29.43 3.68
C SER A 275 -11.51 -28.75 4.70
N LYS A 276 -10.95 -28.43 5.87
CA LYS A 276 -11.69 -27.67 6.89
C LYS A 276 -12.12 -26.32 6.29
N PRO A 277 -13.39 -25.89 6.46
CA PRO A 277 -13.85 -24.62 5.93
C PRO A 277 -12.94 -23.46 6.36
N LEU A 278 -12.49 -22.66 5.39
CA LEU A 278 -11.50 -21.61 5.61
C LEU A 278 -12.03 -20.53 6.57
N GLU A 279 -11.21 -20.09 7.53
CA GLU A 279 -11.64 -19.13 8.56
C GLU A 279 -12.07 -17.79 7.94
N ILE A 280 -13.30 -17.38 8.24
CA ILE A 280 -13.88 -16.09 7.83
C ILE A 280 -13.16 -14.95 8.57
N PRO A 281 -12.66 -13.90 7.88
CA PRO A 281 -12.07 -12.73 8.52
C PRO A 281 -13.06 -12.00 9.44
N LYS A 282 -12.59 -11.56 10.61
CA LYS A 282 -13.39 -10.92 11.67
C LYS A 282 -12.86 -9.53 11.99
N GLY A 283 -13.69 -8.72 12.65
CA GLY A 283 -13.27 -7.40 13.12
C GLY A 283 -13.01 -6.38 12.02
N LEU A 284 -13.57 -6.56 10.81
CA LEU A 284 -13.39 -5.59 9.73
C LEU A 284 -13.90 -4.22 10.18
N LYS A 285 -13.05 -3.21 10.07
CA LYS A 285 -13.31 -1.81 10.41
C LYS A 285 -12.65 -0.87 9.39
N ILE A 286 -13.14 0.37 9.38
CA ILE A 286 -12.50 1.51 8.73
C ILE A 286 -11.67 2.21 9.80
N GLU A 287 -10.35 2.29 9.63
CA GLU A 287 -9.46 3.00 10.57
C GLU A 287 -9.42 4.49 10.22
N THR A 288 -9.24 4.80 8.94
CA THR A 288 -9.20 6.16 8.41
C THR A 288 -10.11 6.27 7.18
N SER A 289 -10.71 7.44 6.96
CA SER A 289 -11.56 7.72 5.80
C SER A 289 -11.26 9.11 5.27
N ASN A 290 -10.56 9.16 4.14
CA ASN A 290 -10.25 10.38 3.42
C ASN A 290 -11.34 10.65 2.36
N PHE A 291 -11.13 11.61 1.46
CA PHE A 291 -12.10 11.95 0.42
C PHE A 291 -12.37 10.76 -0.53
N GLY A 292 -11.38 10.38 -1.34
CA GLY A 292 -11.46 9.28 -2.31
C GLY A 292 -10.96 7.91 -1.82
N SER A 293 -10.65 7.75 -0.52
CA SER A 293 -10.11 6.50 0.04
C SER A 293 -10.64 6.19 1.44
N VAL A 294 -10.46 4.94 1.86
CA VAL A 294 -10.52 4.44 3.23
C VAL A 294 -9.40 3.44 3.45
N GLU A 295 -8.87 3.42 4.66
CA GLU A 295 -7.99 2.36 5.15
C GLU A 295 -8.83 1.35 5.94
N LEU A 296 -8.79 0.10 5.49
CA LEU A 296 -9.46 -1.03 6.12
C LEU A 296 -8.47 -1.82 6.97
N SER A 297 -8.91 -2.31 8.13
CA SER A 297 -8.18 -3.29 8.93
C SER A 297 -9.12 -4.36 9.50
N TRP A 298 -8.57 -5.51 9.86
CA TRP A 298 -9.30 -6.64 10.43
C TRP A 298 -8.39 -7.48 11.32
N ASP A 299 -8.99 -8.39 12.09
CA ASP A 299 -8.27 -9.28 12.99
C ASP A 299 -7.47 -10.34 12.21
N ALA A 300 -6.30 -10.71 12.75
CA ALA A 300 -5.54 -11.85 12.26
C ALA A 300 -6.31 -13.16 12.48
N LEU A 301 -6.27 -14.05 11.47
CA LEU A 301 -6.87 -15.39 11.59
C LEU A 301 -6.20 -16.17 12.73
N GLN A 302 -7.00 -16.96 13.44
CA GLN A 302 -6.57 -17.73 14.61
C GLN A 302 -6.01 -19.09 14.20
N GLU A 303 -6.53 -19.67 13.12
CA GLU A 303 -6.02 -20.93 12.59
C GLU A 303 -4.85 -20.69 11.62
N SER A 304 -3.82 -21.51 11.76
CA SER A 304 -2.48 -21.21 11.27
C SER A 304 -2.38 -21.20 9.74
N ASN A 305 -2.12 -20.01 9.18
CA ASN A 305 -1.09 -19.69 8.17
C ASN A 305 -1.46 -18.41 7.40
N ASN A 306 -1.51 -17.24 8.05
CA ASN A 306 -1.73 -15.95 7.36
C ASN A 306 -0.77 -15.74 6.17
N ASP A 307 0.47 -16.23 6.26
CA ASP A 307 1.46 -16.22 5.17
C ASP A 307 1.03 -16.96 3.90
N THR A 308 0.07 -17.91 3.98
CA THR A 308 -0.48 -18.68 2.84
C THR A 308 -1.85 -18.17 2.37
N ILE A 309 -2.45 -17.22 3.09
CA ILE A 309 -3.79 -16.72 2.82
C ILE A 309 -3.70 -15.35 2.16
N VAL A 310 -4.55 -15.15 1.16
CA VAL A 310 -4.81 -13.82 0.59
C VAL A 310 -6.21 -13.38 0.93
N PHE A 311 -6.34 -12.13 1.33
CA PHE A 311 -7.59 -11.46 1.59
C PHE A 311 -8.09 -10.82 0.30
N LEU A 312 -9.29 -11.19 -0.11
CA LEU A 312 -10.00 -10.62 -1.25
C LEU A 312 -10.93 -9.52 -0.73
N ILE A 313 -10.70 -8.28 -1.17
CA ILE A 313 -11.54 -7.13 -0.83
C ILE A 313 -12.64 -7.02 -1.89
N TYR A 314 -13.88 -6.98 -1.44
CA TYR A 314 -15.05 -6.69 -2.26
C TYR A 314 -15.61 -5.32 -1.90
N LYS A 315 -15.92 -4.52 -2.93
CA LYS A 315 -16.60 -3.23 -2.82
C LYS A 315 -17.91 -3.32 -3.59
N ASP A 316 -19.02 -3.06 -2.91
CA ASP A 316 -20.38 -3.15 -3.47
C ASP A 316 -20.62 -4.54 -4.12
N ASP A 317 -20.21 -5.59 -3.41
CA ASP A 317 -20.19 -7.01 -3.81
C ASP A 317 -19.35 -7.37 -5.05
N VAL A 318 -18.60 -6.42 -5.61
CA VAL A 318 -17.66 -6.65 -6.73
C VAL A 318 -16.22 -6.73 -6.22
N PHE A 319 -15.44 -7.69 -6.73
CA PHE A 319 -14.02 -7.81 -6.40
C PHE A 319 -13.26 -6.51 -6.74
N TYR A 320 -12.54 -5.98 -5.75
CA TYR A 320 -11.93 -4.64 -5.80
C TYR A 320 -10.40 -4.65 -5.60
N GLY A 321 -9.83 -5.70 -5.00
CA GLY A 321 -8.38 -5.83 -4.82
C GLY A 321 -8.00 -6.99 -3.90
N GLY A 322 -6.72 -7.34 -3.85
CA GLY A 322 -6.21 -8.39 -2.97
C GLY A 322 -4.98 -7.97 -2.17
N THR A 323 -4.76 -8.60 -1.02
CA THR A 323 -3.59 -8.39 -0.15
C THR A 323 -3.29 -9.63 0.68
N ASN A 324 -2.06 -9.77 1.18
CA ASN A 324 -1.67 -10.77 2.19
C ASN A 324 -1.47 -10.15 3.59
N ARG A 325 -1.85 -8.88 3.77
CA ARG A 325 -1.79 -8.15 5.05
C ARG A 325 -3.17 -8.10 5.69
N THR A 326 -3.24 -7.85 7.00
CA THR A 326 -4.51 -7.58 7.72
C THR A 326 -4.98 -6.13 7.59
N SER A 327 -4.57 -5.44 6.52
CA SER A 327 -4.99 -4.09 6.18
C SER A 327 -4.98 -3.86 4.66
N PHE A 328 -5.79 -2.91 4.20
CA PHE A 328 -5.91 -2.55 2.79
C PHE A 328 -6.32 -1.08 2.61
N GLU A 329 -5.56 -0.32 1.84
CA GLU A 329 -5.94 1.03 1.42
C GLU A 329 -6.70 1.01 0.09
N THR A 330 -7.92 1.54 0.11
CA THR A 330 -8.73 1.76 -1.09
C THR A 330 -8.35 3.07 -1.77
N LEU A 331 -8.63 3.23 -3.06
CA LEU A 331 -8.22 4.39 -3.87
C LEU A 331 -9.34 4.72 -4.87
N TRP A 332 -9.52 6.00 -5.22
CA TRP A 332 -10.46 6.42 -6.26
C TRP A 332 -11.91 5.96 -6.02
N LEU A 333 -12.33 5.92 -4.75
CA LEU A 333 -13.73 5.73 -4.37
C LEU A 333 -14.57 6.92 -4.82
N ASP A 334 -15.83 6.66 -5.20
CA ASP A 334 -16.78 7.73 -5.50
C ASP A 334 -17.30 8.30 -4.17
N PRO A 335 -16.93 9.54 -3.81
CA PRO A 335 -17.29 10.11 -2.54
C PRO A 335 -18.77 10.51 -2.48
N GLU A 336 -19.48 10.61 -3.61
CA GLU A 336 -20.92 10.89 -3.63
C GLU A 336 -21.77 9.63 -3.40
N LYS A 337 -21.15 8.44 -3.33
CA LYS A 337 -21.83 7.17 -3.13
C LYS A 337 -21.50 6.56 -1.77
N GLU A 338 -22.46 5.82 -1.22
CA GLU A 338 -22.17 4.88 -0.15
C GLU A 338 -21.45 3.68 -0.76
N HIS A 339 -20.33 3.29 -0.16
CA HIS A 339 -19.59 2.08 -0.54
C HIS A 339 -19.59 1.08 0.60
N THR A 340 -19.99 -0.16 0.30
CA THR A 340 -19.98 -1.27 1.27
C THR A 340 -18.78 -2.17 0.99
N PHE A 341 -18.01 -2.50 2.03
CA PHE A 341 -16.86 -3.38 1.94
C PHE A 341 -17.08 -4.67 2.73
N THR A 342 -16.67 -5.79 2.14
CA THR A 342 -16.52 -7.09 2.81
C THR A 342 -15.20 -7.73 2.38
N ILE A 343 -14.71 -8.68 3.18
CA ILE A 343 -13.47 -9.40 2.92
C ILE A 343 -13.73 -10.91 2.98
N ARG A 344 -13.07 -11.67 2.11
CA ARG A 344 -12.96 -13.12 2.19
C ARG A 344 -11.50 -13.51 2.30
N SER A 345 -11.19 -14.57 3.05
CA SER A 345 -9.90 -15.23 2.94
C SER A 345 -9.94 -16.21 1.75
N LYS A 346 -8.79 -16.42 1.11
CA LYS A 346 -8.58 -17.40 0.05
C LYS A 346 -7.26 -18.13 0.27
N ASP A 347 -7.28 -19.45 0.15
CA ASP A 347 -6.09 -20.29 0.24
C ASP A 347 -5.43 -20.55 -1.13
N MET A 348 -4.26 -21.18 -1.11
CA MET A 348 -3.53 -21.55 -2.34
C MET A 348 -4.21 -22.62 -3.19
N ALA A 349 -5.07 -23.45 -2.61
CA ALA A 349 -5.87 -24.44 -3.35
C ALA A 349 -7.07 -23.79 -4.07
N GLY A 350 -7.30 -22.49 -3.82
CA GLY A 350 -8.35 -21.69 -4.43
C GLY A 350 -9.65 -21.69 -3.63
N ASN A 351 -9.70 -22.30 -2.44
CA ASN A 351 -10.88 -22.27 -1.59
C ASN A 351 -11.07 -20.86 -1.02
N GLU A 352 -12.31 -20.38 -1.00
CA GLU A 352 -12.69 -19.07 -0.46
C GLU A 352 -13.61 -19.25 0.76
N SER A 353 -13.41 -18.40 1.78
CA SER A 353 -14.31 -18.35 2.94
C SER A 353 -15.63 -17.64 2.62
N GLY A 354 -16.58 -17.70 3.56
CA GLY A 354 -17.69 -16.74 3.61
C GLY A 354 -17.19 -15.29 3.81
N PRO A 355 -18.04 -14.28 3.53
CA PRO A 355 -17.70 -12.88 3.75
C PRO A 355 -17.61 -12.55 5.25
N SER A 356 -16.72 -11.61 5.57
CA SER A 356 -16.62 -10.93 6.87
C SER A 356 -17.90 -10.16 7.24
N ASN A 357 -17.92 -9.56 8.43
CA ASN A 357 -18.83 -8.45 8.69
C ASN A 357 -18.62 -7.34 7.65
N SER A 358 -19.69 -6.64 7.27
CA SER A 358 -19.63 -5.52 6.34
C SER A 358 -19.31 -4.20 7.05
N VAL A 359 -18.59 -3.31 6.37
CA VAL A 359 -18.41 -1.91 6.77
C VAL A 359 -18.82 -0.96 5.66
N LYS A 360 -19.20 0.27 6.01
CA LYS A 360 -19.74 1.25 5.06
C LYS A 360 -19.01 2.59 5.13
N LYS A 361 -18.47 3.03 3.99
CA LYS A 361 -18.12 4.44 3.77
C LYS A 361 -19.40 5.14 3.32
N ALA A 362 -19.93 6.05 4.12
CA ALA A 362 -21.11 6.83 3.74
C ALA A 362 -20.79 7.82 2.61
N ALA A 363 -21.79 8.10 1.76
CA ALA A 363 -21.74 9.19 0.81
C ALA A 363 -21.51 10.54 1.50
N LEU A 364 -20.70 11.40 0.90
CA LEU A 364 -20.58 12.79 1.28
C LEU A 364 -21.89 13.53 1.04
N LYS A 365 -22.27 14.34 2.01
CA LYS A 365 -23.42 15.23 1.91
C LYS A 365 -22.95 16.51 1.23
N LYS A 366 -23.40 16.74 -0.01
CA LYS A 366 -23.00 17.92 -0.80
C LYS A 366 -23.23 19.24 -0.05
N TYR A 367 -22.39 20.21 -0.37
CA TYR A 367 -22.44 21.58 0.15
C TYR A 367 -22.67 22.59 -0.99
N THR A 368 -23.28 23.74 -0.68
CA THR A 368 -23.37 24.89 -1.59
C THR A 368 -22.67 26.09 -0.97
N TYR A 369 -21.75 26.69 -1.71
CA TYR A 369 -20.97 27.85 -1.27
C TYR A 369 -21.52 29.14 -1.89
N THR A 370 -21.53 30.22 -1.11
CA THR A 370 -21.77 31.57 -1.62
C THR A 370 -20.56 32.44 -1.34
N TYR A 371 -20.21 33.32 -2.26
CA TYR A 371 -19.09 34.27 -2.11
C TYR A 371 -19.60 35.71 -2.26
N ASN A 372 -18.88 36.69 -1.70
CA ASN A 372 -19.11 38.10 -2.01
C ASN A 372 -18.32 38.56 -3.25
N SER A 373 -18.55 39.79 -3.70
CA SER A 373 -17.86 40.41 -4.84
C SER A 373 -16.34 40.51 -4.70
N ALA A 374 -15.79 40.44 -3.47
CA ALA A 374 -14.35 40.39 -3.22
C ALA A 374 -13.76 38.96 -3.28
N GLY A 375 -14.59 37.95 -3.53
CA GLY A 375 -14.20 36.53 -3.56
C GLY A 375 -14.07 35.88 -2.18
N ARG A 376 -14.59 36.50 -1.11
CA ARG A 376 -14.56 35.93 0.26
C ARG A 376 -15.80 35.03 0.46
N LEU A 377 -15.61 33.87 1.08
CA LEU A 377 -16.65 32.88 1.33
C LEU A 377 -17.69 33.40 2.35
N THR A 378 -18.95 33.57 1.97
CA THR A 378 -20.01 34.10 2.85
C THR A 378 -20.93 33.05 3.44
N SER A 379 -21.16 31.91 2.80
CA SER A 379 -21.89 30.81 3.44
C SER A 379 -21.59 29.43 2.84
N ILE A 380 -21.84 28.40 3.66
CA ILE A 380 -21.84 26.97 3.32
C ILE A 380 -23.21 26.43 3.70
N VAL A 381 -23.98 25.91 2.74
CA VAL A 381 -25.26 25.22 2.99
C VAL A 381 -25.05 23.72 2.80
N PHE A 382 -25.38 22.94 3.82
CA PHE A 382 -25.25 21.48 3.84
C PHE A 382 -26.56 20.88 3.35
N LEU A 383 -26.52 19.77 2.61
CA LEU A 383 -27.72 19.01 2.22
C LEU A 383 -28.57 18.53 3.42
N SER A 384 -28.00 18.51 4.63
CA SER A 384 -28.74 18.29 5.87
C SER A 384 -29.59 19.49 6.33
N GLY A 385 -29.58 20.62 5.62
CA GLY A 385 -30.19 21.88 6.05
C GLY A 385 -29.32 22.71 7.00
N LYS A 386 -28.20 22.15 7.51
CA LYS A 386 -27.22 22.90 8.30
C LYS A 386 -26.61 24.01 7.44
N LYS A 387 -26.45 25.22 7.98
CA LYS A 387 -25.87 26.37 7.28
C LYS A 387 -24.81 27.04 8.14
N ILE A 388 -23.65 27.32 7.57
CA ILE A 388 -22.60 28.14 8.18
C ILE A 388 -22.54 29.45 7.40
N VAL A 389 -22.51 30.60 8.09
CA VAL A 389 -22.44 31.94 7.48
C VAL A 389 -21.26 32.69 8.06
N TYR A 390 -20.44 33.28 7.20
CA TYR A 390 -19.26 34.07 7.55
C TYR A 390 -19.52 35.54 7.21
N THR A 391 -19.05 36.42 8.08
CA THR A 391 -19.17 37.88 7.94
C THR A 391 -17.81 38.53 8.20
N TYR A 392 -17.49 39.55 7.41
CA TYR A 392 -16.18 40.20 7.36
C TYR A 392 -16.31 41.70 7.60
N ASP A 393 -15.25 42.31 8.14
CA ASP A 393 -15.10 43.77 8.13
C ASP A 393 -14.73 44.30 6.73
N ALA A 394 -14.60 45.63 6.61
CA ALA A 394 -14.20 46.29 5.37
C ALA A 394 -12.80 45.86 4.90
N ASN A 395 -11.87 45.62 5.83
CA ASN A 395 -10.50 45.20 5.54
C ASN A 395 -10.44 43.74 5.05
N GLY A 396 -11.41 42.91 5.43
CA GLY A 396 -11.49 41.49 5.09
C GLY A 396 -11.16 40.53 6.21
N ASN A 397 -11.06 41.02 7.44
CA ASN A 397 -10.93 40.17 8.62
C ASN A 397 -12.28 39.49 8.89
N LEU A 398 -12.26 38.20 9.21
CA LEU A 398 -13.46 37.48 9.63
C LEU A 398 -13.89 37.98 11.00
N ILE A 399 -15.08 38.57 11.11
CA ILE A 399 -15.61 39.14 12.36
C ILE A 399 -16.63 38.25 13.05
N LYS A 400 -17.35 37.39 12.32
CA LYS A 400 -18.33 36.46 12.91
C LYS A 400 -18.65 35.28 11.99
N THR A 401 -18.71 34.10 12.60
CA THR A 401 -19.24 32.85 12.04
C THR A 401 -20.56 32.52 12.73
N THR A 402 -21.59 32.16 11.97
CA THR A 402 -22.90 31.74 12.50
C THR A 402 -23.22 30.34 11.99
N ILE A 403 -23.57 29.41 12.89
CA ILE A 403 -23.98 28.05 12.54
C ILE A 403 -25.47 27.89 12.84
N THR A 404 -26.23 27.53 11.83
CA THR A 404 -27.65 27.13 11.91
C THR A 404 -27.71 25.64 11.65
N ASN A 405 -28.37 24.86 12.51
CA ASN A 405 -28.74 23.48 12.23
C ASN A 405 -30.21 23.45 11.76
N PRO A 406 -30.65 22.42 11.01
CA PRO A 406 -32.06 22.25 10.64
C PRO A 406 -32.98 22.09 11.86
#